data_AF-A0A7C1IHX1-F1
#
_entry.id   AF-A0A7C1IHX1-F1
#
_cell.length_a   1.000
_cell.length_b   1.000
_cell.length_c   1.000
_cell.angle_alpha   90.00
_cell.angle_beta   90.00
_cell.angle_gamma   90.00
#
_symmetry.space_group_name_H-M   'P 1'
#
loop_
_entity.id
_entity.type
_entity.pdbx_description
1 polymer ?
#
loop_
_entity_poly.entity_id
_entity_poly.type
_entity_poly.pdbx_seq_one_letter_code
_entity_poly.pdbx_strand_id
1 'polypeptide(L)'
;MAKYNCKYCGEVFEKPLDLARHVRMKHKRATTRAKKAAEKVTPAEQANKTIEAIGILKGLQVSPNLSAEEKKLLGDVTKTFEGLV
;
A
#
# COMPACT_ATOMS: atom_id res chain seq x y z
N MET A 1 25.84 17.03 26.17
CA MET A 1 25.70 15.88 25.25
C MET A 1 24.22 15.58 25.05
N ALA A 2 23.75 15.48 23.80
CA ALA A 2 22.36 15.09 23.53
C ALA A 2 22.20 13.59 23.79
N LYS A 3 21.22 13.22 24.64
CA LYS A 3 20.86 11.83 24.93
C LYS A 3 19.75 11.39 23.97
N TYR A 4 19.96 10.30 23.26
CA TYR A 4 19.05 9.75 22.26
C TYR A 4 18.36 8.51 22.80
N ASN A 5 17.05 8.57 22.99
CA ASN A 5 16.26 7.49 23.57
C ASN A 5 15.61 6.61 22.50
N CYS A 6 15.66 5.30 22.70
CA CYS A 6 14.99 4.34 21.83
C CYS A 6 13.49 4.28 22.14
N LYS A 7 12.65 4.56 21.14
CA LYS A 7 11.19 4.53 21.27
C LYS A 7 10.61 3.13 21.56
N TYR A 8 11.38 2.07 21.33
CA TYR A 8 10.90 0.69 21.43
C TYR A 8 11.31 -0.03 22.73
N CYS A 9 12.44 0.36 23.34
CA CYS A 9 12.93 -0.26 24.58
C CYS A 9 13.32 0.74 25.67
N GLY A 10 13.30 2.05 25.38
CA GLY A 10 13.65 3.09 26.35
C GLY A 10 15.14 3.25 26.62
N GLU A 11 16.02 2.47 25.97
CA GLU A 11 17.47 2.61 26.15
C GLU A 11 17.96 3.99 25.70
N VAL A 12 18.87 4.56 26.49
CA VAL A 12 19.43 5.90 26.26
C VAL A 12 20.84 5.77 25.73
N PHE A 13 21.07 6.32 24.54
CA PHE A 13 22.35 6.31 23.85
C PHE A 13 22.92 7.73 23.80
N GLU A 14 24.23 7.85 23.94
CA GLU A 14 24.93 9.15 23.88
C GLU A 14 25.15 9.64 22.44
N LYS A 15 25.00 8.73 21.47
CA LYS A 15 25.21 8.99 20.05
C LYS A 15 23.98 8.56 19.24
N PRO A 16 23.59 9.34 18.22
CA PRO A 16 22.46 8.98 17.36
C PRO A 16 22.78 7.73 16.51
N LEU A 17 24.05 7.53 16.17
CA LEU A 17 24.52 6.38 15.39
C LEU A 17 24.30 5.06 16.14
N ASP A 18 24.58 5.05 17.46
CA ASP A 18 24.37 3.88 18.31
C ASP A 18 22.90 3.55 18.47
N LEU A 19 22.05 4.56 18.62
CA LEU A 19 20.60 4.37 18.62
C LEU A 19 20.11 3.77 17.30
N ALA A 20 20.56 4.28 16.15
CA ALA A 20 20.17 3.78 14.84
C ALA A 20 20.60 2.31 14.63
N ARG A 21 21.82 1.95 15.05
CA ARG A 21 22.32 0.57 15.01
C ARG A 21 21.52 -0.34 15.95
N HIS A 22 21.24 0.11 17.16
CA HIS A 22 20.42 -0.60 18.13
C HIS A 22 19.03 -0.91 17.56
N VAL A 23 18.33 0.08 16.99
CA VAL A 23 17.00 -0.11 16.40
C VAL A 23 17.04 -1.08 15.22
N ARG A 24 18.08 -1.02 14.37
CA ARG A 24 18.22 -1.98 13.25
C ARG A 24 18.49 -3.41 13.70
N MET A 25 19.31 -3.62 14.74
CA MET A 25 19.68 -4.96 15.19
C MET A 25 18.62 -5.58 16.12
N LYS A 26 18.15 -4.82 17.12
CA LYS A 26 17.21 -5.31 18.15
C LYS A 26 15.76 -5.17 17.71
N HIS A 27 15.42 -4.16 16.92
CA HIS A 27 14.05 -3.87 16.49
C HIS A 27 13.82 -4.09 14.98
N LYS A 28 14.61 -4.97 14.34
CA LYS A 28 14.50 -5.31 12.90
C LYS A 28 13.08 -5.70 12.45
N ARG A 29 12.32 -6.42 13.30
CA ARG A 29 10.90 -6.78 13.04
C ARG A 29 9.92 -5.61 13.23
N ALA A 30 10.22 -4.67 14.13
CA ALA A 30 9.38 -3.50 14.35
C ALA A 30 9.52 -2.46 13.22
N THR A 31 10.72 -2.33 12.65
CA THR A 31 10.98 -1.42 11.51
C THR A 31 10.33 -1.88 10.20
N THR A 32 10.19 -3.19 9.98
CA THR A 32 9.47 -3.74 8.82
C THR A 32 7.96 -3.55 8.93
N ARG A 33 7.39 -3.67 10.13
CA ARG A 33 5.97 -3.32 10.37
C ARG A 33 5.72 -1.81 10.30
N ALA A 34 6.67 -0.99 10.76
CA ALA A 34 6.57 0.48 10.65
C ALA A 34 6.68 0.95 9.18
N LYS A 35 7.52 0.33 8.35
CA LYS A 35 7.56 0.59 6.90
C LYS A 35 6.25 0.19 6.21
N LYS A 36 5.67 -0.96 6.54
CA LYS A 36 4.34 -1.36 6.03
C LYS A 36 3.20 -0.47 6.55
N ALA A 37 3.34 0.12 7.73
CA ALA A 37 2.37 1.08 8.29
C ALA A 37 2.61 2.53 7.81
N ALA A 38 3.76 2.84 7.22
CA ALA A 38 4.00 4.10 6.50
C ALA A 38 3.55 3.98 5.03
N GLU A 39 3.58 2.77 4.47
CA GLU A 39 2.94 2.38 3.21
C GLU A 39 1.43 2.10 3.40
N LYS A 40 0.77 2.89 4.25
CA LYS A 40 -0.67 3.05 4.14
C LYS A 40 -0.88 3.76 2.81
N VAL A 41 -1.14 2.97 1.76
CA VAL A 41 -1.70 3.47 0.51
C VAL A 41 -2.82 4.41 0.93
N THR A 42 -2.64 5.70 0.65
CA THR A 42 -3.64 6.69 1.03
C THR A 42 -4.97 6.27 0.37
N PRO A 43 -6.13 6.54 1.00
CA PRO A 43 -7.42 6.27 0.36
C PRO A 43 -7.49 6.80 -1.08
N ALA A 44 -6.82 7.93 -1.34
CA ALA A 44 -6.68 8.54 -2.65
C ALA A 44 -5.84 7.73 -3.65
N GLU A 45 -4.76 7.09 -3.22
CA GLU A 45 -3.91 6.28 -4.10
C GLU A 45 -4.55 4.92 -4.41
N GLN A 46 -5.36 4.39 -3.49
CA GLN A 46 -6.18 3.21 -3.74
C GLN A 46 -7.34 3.53 -4.71
N ALA A 47 -7.99 4.70 -4.54
CA ALA A 47 -9.02 5.17 -5.46
C ALA A 47 -8.49 5.39 -6.88
N ASN A 48 -7.32 6.02 -7.05
CA ASN A 48 -6.71 6.20 -8.37
C ASN A 48 -6.40 4.86 -9.06
N LYS A 49 -5.82 3.88 -8.34
CA LYS A 49 -5.58 2.53 -8.88
C LYS A 49 -6.88 1.82 -9.27
N THR A 50 -7.95 2.01 -8.51
CA THR A 50 -9.28 1.47 -8.83
C THR A 50 -9.87 2.14 -10.09
N ILE A 51 -9.74 3.46 -10.23
CA ILE A 51 -10.19 4.21 -11.42
C ILE A 51 -9.45 3.77 -12.68
N GLU A 52 -8.13 3.58 -12.60
CA GLU A 52 -7.32 3.06 -13.71
C GLU A 52 -7.78 1.64 -14.12
N ALA A 53 -8.00 0.75 -13.15
CA ALA A 53 -8.50 -0.60 -13.42
C ALA A 53 -9.88 -0.61 -14.09
N ILE A 54 -10.81 0.26 -13.65
CA ILE A 54 -12.13 0.43 -14.28
C ILE A 54 -11.99 0.89 -15.74
N GLY A 55 -11.06 1.81 -16.04
CA GLY A 55 -10.80 2.29 -17.40
C GLY A 55 -10.34 1.18 -18.35
N ILE A 56 -9.43 0.33 -17.90
CA ILE A 56 -8.95 -0.82 -18.69
C ILE A 56 -10.09 -1.81 -18.97
N LEU A 57 -10.91 -2.12 -17.97
CA LEU A 57 -12.05 -3.03 -18.12
C LEU A 57 -13.11 -2.48 -19.08
N LYS A 58 -13.38 -1.17 -19.05
CA LYS A 58 -14.26 -0.50 -20.03
C LYS A 58 -13.68 -0.56 -21.45
N GLY A 59 -12.38 -0.38 -21.61
CA GLY A 59 -11.71 -0.52 -22.90
C GLY A 59 -11.86 -1.93 -23.51
N LEU A 60 -11.74 -2.98 -22.69
CA LEU A 60 -11.90 -4.37 -23.13
C LEU A 60 -13.33 -4.71 -23.58
N GLN A 61 -14.36 -4.06 -23.02
CA GLN A 61 -15.76 -4.27 -23.42
C GLN A 61 -16.09 -3.76 -24.83
N VAL A 62 -15.31 -2.81 -25.35
CA VAL A 62 -15.50 -2.21 -26.69
C VAL A 62 -14.88 -3.08 -27.79
N SER A 63 -13.98 -4.01 -27.44
CA SER A 63 -13.33 -4.87 -28.42
C SER A 63 -14.35 -5.70 -29.23
N PRO A 64 -14.24 -5.71 -30.57
CA PRO A 64 -15.14 -6.46 -31.45
C PRO A 64 -14.89 -7.98 -31.42
N ASN A 65 -13.85 -8.43 -30.70
CA ASN A 65 -13.43 -9.83 -30.63
C ASN A 65 -14.03 -10.61 -29.45
N LEU A 66 -14.85 -9.98 -28.60
CA LEU A 66 -15.48 -10.63 -27.45
C LEU A 66 -16.91 -11.07 -27.72
N SER A 67 -17.25 -12.29 -27.26
CA SER A 67 -18.59 -12.84 -27.29
C SER A 67 -19.53 -12.07 -26.35
N ALA A 68 -20.85 -12.17 -26.58
CA ALA A 68 -21.85 -11.48 -25.77
C ALA A 68 -21.76 -11.83 -24.27
N GLU A 69 -21.44 -13.08 -23.95
CA GLU A 69 -21.27 -13.54 -22.56
C GLU A 69 -20.03 -12.94 -21.89
N GLU A 70 -18.92 -12.82 -22.62
CA GLU A 70 -17.68 -12.24 -22.12
C GLU A 70 -17.84 -10.73 -21.86
N LYS A 71 -18.57 -10.02 -22.73
CA LYS A 71 -18.93 -8.61 -22.47
C LYS A 71 -19.81 -8.45 -21.24
N LYS A 72 -20.77 -9.35 -21.03
CA LYS A 72 -21.62 -9.33 -19.84
C LYS A 72 -20.80 -9.55 -18.57
N LEU A 73 -19.90 -10.53 -18.56
CA LEU A 73 -19.02 -10.82 -17.44
C LEU A 73 -18.12 -9.61 -17.10
N LEU A 74 -17.52 -8.98 -18.11
CA LEU A 74 -16.72 -7.76 -17.92
C LEU A 74 -17.55 -6.59 -17.39
N GLY A 75 -18.80 -6.45 -17.81
CA GLY A 75 -19.73 -5.46 -17.27
C GLY A 75 -20.05 -5.68 -15.79
N ASP A 76 -20.37 -6.92 -15.40
CA ASP A 76 -20.62 -7.32 -14.01
C ASP A 76 -19.38 -7.08 -13.11
N VAL A 77 -18.17 -7.41 -13.60
CA VAL A 77 -16.91 -7.12 -12.91
C VAL A 77 -16.68 -5.61 -12.78
N THR A 78 -16.86 -4.84 -13.86
CA THR A 78 -16.70 -3.37 -13.84
C THR A 78 -17.62 -2.73 -12.80
N LYS A 79 -18.89 -3.16 -12.74
CA LYS A 79 -19.88 -2.66 -11.78
C LYS A 79 -19.50 -2.96 -10.32
N THR A 80 -18.85 -4.10 -10.08
CA THR A 80 -18.33 -4.47 -8.76
C THR A 80 -17.21 -3.53 -8.32
N PHE A 81 -16.31 -3.15 -9.24
CA PHE A 81 -15.24 -2.19 -8.96
C PHE A 81 -15.72 -0.75 -8.80
N GLU A 82 -16.75 -0.34 -9.55
CA GLU A 82 -17.41 0.96 -9.37
C GLU A 82 -18.08 1.10 -8.00
N GLY A 83 -18.52 0.00 -7.37
CA GLY A 83 -19.06 0.01 -6.00
C GLY A 83 -18.01 0.08 -4.89
N LEU A 84 -16.71 -0.02 -5.23
CA LEU A 84 -15.59 0.04 -4.29
C LEU A 84 -14.93 1.43 -4.24
N VAL A 85 -15.35 2.37 -5.10
CA VAL A 85 -14.87 3.76 -5.16
C VAL A 85 -15.88 4.70 -4.51
#